data_AF-A0A8T6HPC8-F1
#
_entry.id   AF-A0A8T6HPC8-F1
#
_cell.length_a   1.000
_cell.length_b   1.000
_cell.length_c   1.000
_cell.angle_alpha   90.00
_cell.angle_beta   90.00
_cell.angle_gamma   90.00
#
_symmetry.space_group_name_H-M   'P 1'
#
loop_
_entity.id
_entity.type
_entity.pdbx_description
1 polymer ?
#
loop_
_entity_poly.entity_id
_entity_poly.type
_entity_poly.pdbx_seq_one_letter_code
_entity_poly.pdbx_strand_id
1 'polypeptide(L)'
;MVSKQYDVVNMESQDFGSEAYQAINLHNFQQLDQIQALPDEVVYNINVVGRVLPFKSNRYVVDHLIDWDDALNDGMFRLTFPQKDMLAPADFDKMAAAIDSGKNSRELKVVADEIRMTLNPHPAGQMEHNMPSYDGQPLPGMQHKYRETVLFFPSQGQTCHAY
;
A
#
# COMPACT_ATOMS: atom_id res chain seq x y z
N MET A 1 28.43 27.56 45.62
CA MET A 1 28.21 26.73 44.42
C MET A 1 27.30 27.51 43.49
N VAL A 2 27.78 27.85 42.30
CA VAL A 2 27.06 28.68 41.33
C VAL A 2 26.10 27.79 40.55
N SER A 3 24.80 28.03 40.66
CA SER A 3 23.77 27.40 39.84
C SER A 3 23.85 28.01 38.43
N LYS A 4 24.21 27.19 37.43
CA LYS A 4 24.08 27.58 36.02
C LYS A 4 22.64 27.34 35.59
N GLN A 5 21.93 28.43 35.30
CA GLN A 5 20.67 28.40 34.57
C GLN A 5 20.99 28.02 33.11
N TYR A 6 20.38 26.96 32.59
CA TYR A 6 20.44 26.63 31.17
C TYR A 6 19.23 27.30 30.49
N ASP A 7 19.51 28.19 29.54
CA ASP A 7 18.49 28.79 28.69
C ASP A 7 17.95 27.73 27.74
N VAL A 8 16.68 27.35 27.94
CA VAL A 8 15.93 26.51 27.01
C VAL A 8 15.63 27.37 25.79
N VAL A 9 16.29 27.08 24.67
CA VAL A 9 16.00 27.71 23.37
C VAL A 9 14.58 27.30 22.99
N ASN A 10 13.65 28.27 23.00
CA ASN A 10 12.32 28.08 22.43
C ASN A 10 12.48 27.85 20.92
N MET A 11 12.35 26.60 20.50
CA MET A 11 12.18 26.25 19.11
C MET A 11 10.78 26.72 18.71
N GLU A 12 10.71 27.81 17.95
CA GLU A 12 9.45 28.29 17.39
C GLU A 12 8.78 27.13 16.64
N SER A 13 7.54 26.81 17.03
CA SER A 13 6.72 25.81 16.35
C SER A 13 6.50 26.29 14.92
N GLN A 14 7.18 25.67 13.97
CA GLN A 14 6.83 25.81 12.56
C GLN A 14 5.39 25.31 12.42
N ASP A 15 4.50 26.21 11.99
CA ASP A 15 3.13 25.89 11.62
C ASP A 15 3.18 25.06 10.34
N PHE A 16 3.29 23.73 10.50
CA PHE A 16 3.01 22.78 9.42
C PHE A 16 1.52 22.85 9.18
N GLY A 17 1.09 23.76 8.30
CA GLY A 17 -0.31 23.97 7.95
C GLY A 17 -1.03 22.63 7.87
N SER A 18 -2.07 22.45 8.68
CA SER A 18 -2.72 21.15 8.84
C SER A 18 -3.55 20.85 7.58
N GLU A 19 -2.90 20.37 6.52
CA GLU A 19 -3.63 19.76 5.43
C GLU A 19 -4.39 18.57 5.99
N ALA A 20 -5.72 18.61 5.86
CA ALA A 20 -6.57 17.54 6.33
C ALA A 20 -6.20 16.25 5.59
N TYR A 21 -6.01 15.17 6.34
CA TYR A 21 -5.67 13.87 5.76
C TYR A 21 -6.71 13.47 4.69
N GLN A 22 -6.23 13.29 3.47
CA GLN A 22 -7.02 12.77 2.35
C GLN A 22 -6.34 11.54 1.75
N ALA A 23 -7.05 10.42 1.79
CA ALA A 23 -6.55 9.16 1.23
C ALA A 23 -6.65 9.14 -0.29
N ILE A 24 -5.59 8.67 -0.94
CA ILE A 24 -5.52 8.41 -2.38
C ILE A 24 -5.54 6.90 -2.61
N ASN A 25 -6.41 6.41 -3.48
CA ASN A 25 -6.58 5.00 -3.79
C ASN A 25 -7.17 4.81 -5.19
N LEU A 26 -7.43 3.55 -5.57
CA LEU A 26 -7.96 3.19 -6.88
C LEU A 26 -9.23 3.97 -7.30
N HIS A 27 -10.07 4.38 -6.37
CA HIS A 27 -11.33 5.07 -6.68
C HIS A 27 -11.17 6.55 -7.02
N ASN A 28 -10.08 7.19 -6.59
CA ASN A 28 -9.92 8.64 -6.71
C ASN A 28 -8.57 9.10 -7.29
N PHE A 29 -7.59 8.22 -7.48
CA PHE A 29 -6.26 8.64 -7.94
C PHE A 29 -6.30 9.35 -9.31
N GLN A 30 -7.22 8.99 -10.20
CA GLN A 30 -7.38 9.63 -11.51
C GLN A 30 -7.90 11.08 -11.41
N GLN A 31 -8.40 11.51 -10.25
CA GLN A 31 -8.83 12.88 -10.00
C GLN A 31 -7.66 13.83 -9.70
N LEU A 32 -6.45 13.29 -9.51
CA LEU A 32 -5.25 14.08 -9.26
C LEU A 32 -4.73 14.68 -10.57
N ASP A 33 -4.55 16.00 -10.60
CA ASP A 33 -3.98 16.70 -11.76
C ASP A 33 -2.61 16.12 -12.14
N GLN A 34 -1.80 15.77 -11.14
CA GLN A 34 -0.48 15.17 -11.36
C GLN A 34 -0.57 13.80 -12.05
N ILE A 35 -1.59 13.00 -11.75
CA ILE A 35 -1.84 11.71 -12.44
C ILE A 35 -2.36 11.93 -13.85
N GLN A 36 -3.23 12.93 -14.07
CA GLN A 36 -3.75 13.25 -15.40
C GLN A 36 -2.68 13.78 -16.36
N ALA A 37 -1.58 14.33 -15.83
CA ALA A 37 -0.44 14.76 -16.62
C ALA A 37 0.48 13.61 -17.08
N LEU A 38 0.34 12.41 -16.50
CA LEU A 38 1.12 11.25 -16.90
C LEU A 38 0.63 10.67 -18.24
N PRO A 39 1.47 9.91 -18.96
CA PRO A 39 1.04 9.18 -20.13
C PRO A 39 -0.14 8.24 -19.83
N ASP A 40 -1.11 8.17 -20.73
CA ASP A 40 -2.33 7.34 -20.58
C ASP A 40 -2.00 5.87 -20.26
N GLU A 41 -0.92 5.34 -20.83
CA GLU A 41 -0.44 3.99 -20.56
C GLU A 41 -0.08 3.78 -19.08
N VAL A 42 0.56 4.77 -18.45
CA VAL A 42 0.96 4.70 -17.04
C VAL A 42 -0.27 4.71 -16.15
N VAL A 43 -1.22 5.62 -16.42
CA VAL A 43 -2.48 5.72 -15.67
C VAL A 43 -3.29 4.43 -15.83
N TYR A 44 -3.33 3.87 -17.03
CA TYR A 44 -3.99 2.59 -17.30
C TYR A 44 -3.33 1.44 -16.55
N ASN A 45 -2.00 1.36 -16.56
CA ASN A 45 -1.25 0.34 -15.81
C ASN A 45 -1.56 0.41 -14.30
N ILE A 46 -1.62 1.61 -13.71
CA ILE A 46 -2.03 1.81 -12.32
C ILE A 46 -3.45 1.28 -12.07
N ASN A 47 -4.41 1.59 -12.95
CA ASN A 47 -5.79 1.10 -12.83
C ASN A 47 -5.89 -0.43 -12.94
N VAL A 48 -5.15 -1.04 -13.87
CA VAL A 48 -5.14 -2.51 -14.05
C VAL A 48 -4.56 -3.19 -12.81
N VAL A 49 -3.35 -2.81 -12.41
CA VAL A 49 -2.65 -3.46 -11.30
C VAL A 49 -3.34 -3.15 -9.97
N GLY A 50 -3.79 -1.92 -9.76
CA GLY A 50 -4.48 -1.51 -8.53
C GLY A 50 -5.79 -2.24 -8.26
N ARG A 51 -6.42 -2.84 -9.28
CA ARG A 51 -7.59 -3.73 -9.12
C ARG A 51 -7.23 -5.08 -8.53
N VAL A 52 -6.00 -5.54 -8.75
CA VAL A 52 -5.47 -6.82 -8.24
C VAL A 52 -4.73 -6.61 -6.93
N LEU A 53 -3.83 -5.62 -6.87
CA LEU A 53 -3.02 -5.29 -5.69
C LEU A 53 -3.52 -3.96 -5.11
N PRO A 54 -4.35 -4.00 -4.04
CA PRO A 54 -4.85 -2.77 -3.44
C PRO A 54 -3.71 -1.89 -2.94
N PHE A 55 -3.80 -0.60 -3.23
CA PHE A 55 -2.87 0.41 -2.75
C PHE A 55 -3.63 1.54 -2.06
N LYS A 56 -2.94 2.24 -1.16
CA LYS A 56 -3.43 3.48 -0.57
C LYS A 56 -2.25 4.38 -0.24
N SER A 57 -2.35 5.62 -0.69
CA SER A 57 -1.44 6.73 -0.39
C SER A 57 -2.24 7.87 0.25
N ASN A 58 -1.64 9.04 0.38
CA ASN A 58 -2.28 10.23 0.91
C ASN A 58 -1.80 11.51 0.23
N ARG A 59 -2.49 12.62 0.45
CA ARG A 59 -2.19 13.90 -0.20
C ARG A 59 -0.79 14.43 0.13
N TYR A 60 -0.31 14.25 1.35
CA TYR A 60 1.03 14.68 1.74
C TYR A 60 2.12 13.98 0.92
N VAL A 61 2.02 12.65 0.74
CA VAL A 61 2.96 11.90 -0.12
C VAL A 61 2.88 12.41 -1.56
N VAL A 62 1.66 12.54 -2.09
CA VAL A 62 1.43 12.99 -3.47
C VAL A 62 1.96 14.40 -3.70
N ASP A 63 1.75 15.34 -2.78
CA ASP A 63 2.05 16.75 -3.01
C ASP A 63 3.48 17.13 -2.61
N HIS A 64 4.13 16.37 -1.72
CA HIS A 64 5.41 16.78 -1.15
C HIS A 64 6.54 15.77 -1.30
N LEU A 65 6.25 14.50 -1.54
CA LEU A 65 7.29 13.45 -1.54
C LEU A 65 7.58 12.90 -2.94
N ILE A 66 6.64 13.02 -3.88
CA ILE A 66 6.83 12.56 -5.24
C ILE A 66 7.40 13.69 -6.09
N ASP A 67 8.51 13.41 -6.77
CA ASP A 67 9.01 14.25 -7.85
C ASP A 67 8.20 13.99 -9.12
N TRP A 68 7.25 14.89 -9.41
CA TRP A 68 6.38 14.76 -10.59
C TRP A 68 7.05 15.18 -11.89
N ASP A 69 8.18 15.89 -11.85
CA ASP A 69 8.93 16.26 -13.05
C ASP A 69 9.65 15.03 -13.64
N ASP A 70 9.95 14.01 -12.83
CA ASP A 70 10.55 12.72 -13.24
C ASP A 70 9.88 11.51 -12.56
N ALA A 71 8.55 11.49 -12.51
CA ALA A 71 7.78 10.50 -11.75
C ALA A 71 8.13 9.03 -12.06
N LEU A 72 8.47 8.70 -13.32
CA LEU A 72 8.77 7.31 -13.72
C LEU A 72 10.10 6.79 -13.17
N ASN A 73 11.03 7.69 -12.84
CA ASN A 73 12.30 7.36 -12.19
C ASN A 73 12.30 7.69 -10.70
N ASP A 74 11.30 8.43 -10.21
CA ASP A 74 11.15 8.75 -8.79
C ASP A 74 10.85 7.50 -7.94
N GLY A 75 11.60 7.36 -6.84
CA GLY A 75 11.46 6.25 -5.91
C GLY A 75 10.13 6.31 -5.14
N MET A 76 9.66 7.50 -4.78
CA MET A 76 8.42 7.65 -4.01
C MET A 76 7.21 7.30 -4.86
N PHE A 77 7.16 7.71 -6.12
CA PHE A 77 6.12 7.30 -7.06
C PHE A 77 6.10 5.77 -7.23
N ARG A 78 7.26 5.16 -7.48
CA ARG A 78 7.37 3.70 -7.70
C ARG A 78 6.99 2.87 -6.49
N LEU A 79 7.25 3.37 -5.27
CA LEU A 79 6.89 2.70 -4.02
C LEU A 79 5.40 2.85 -3.68
N THR A 80 4.76 3.94 -4.11
CA THR A 80 3.41 4.30 -3.65
C THR A 80 2.32 4.00 -4.67
N PHE A 81 2.63 4.04 -5.97
CA PHE A 81 1.69 3.70 -7.04
C PHE A 81 2.01 2.34 -7.68
N PRO A 82 1.00 1.50 -7.96
CA PRO A 82 1.18 0.22 -8.61
C PRO A 82 1.90 0.30 -9.96
N GLN A 83 2.83 -0.61 -10.18
CA GLN A 83 3.63 -0.69 -11.42
C GLN A 83 3.22 -1.91 -12.24
N LYS A 84 3.28 -1.80 -13.57
CA LYS A 84 2.90 -2.88 -14.52
C LYS A 84 3.56 -4.22 -14.14
N ASP A 85 4.86 -4.18 -13.84
CA ASP A 85 5.69 -5.35 -13.57
C ASP A 85 5.43 -6.02 -12.21
N MET A 86 4.51 -5.48 -11.40
CA MET A 86 4.06 -6.14 -10.16
C MET A 86 3.19 -7.37 -10.43
N LEU A 87 2.67 -7.52 -11.65
CA LEU A 87 1.95 -8.71 -12.09
C LEU A 87 2.74 -9.44 -13.19
N ALA A 88 2.62 -10.77 -13.22
CA ALA A 88 3.08 -11.52 -14.37
C ALA A 88 2.33 -11.06 -15.64
N PRO A 89 2.97 -11.05 -16.83
CA PRO A 89 2.33 -10.56 -18.05
C PRO A 89 0.95 -11.18 -18.34
N ALA A 90 0.81 -12.49 -18.14
CA ALA A 90 -0.47 -13.20 -18.33
C ALA A 90 -1.57 -12.73 -17.37
N ASP A 91 -1.22 -12.41 -16.12
CA ASP A 91 -2.17 -11.92 -15.12
C ASP A 91 -2.55 -10.46 -15.38
N PHE A 92 -1.59 -9.64 -15.81
CA PHE A 92 -1.84 -8.28 -16.28
C PHE A 92 -2.83 -8.28 -17.46
N ASP A 93 -2.53 -9.05 -18.51
CA ASP A 93 -3.34 -9.10 -19.73
C ASP A 93 -4.76 -9.63 -19.45
N LYS A 94 -4.89 -10.61 -18.54
CA LYS A 94 -6.19 -11.13 -18.09
C LYS A 94 -7.04 -10.04 -17.43
N MET A 95 -6.44 -9.21 -16.57
CA MET A 95 -7.14 -8.12 -15.90
C MET A 95 -7.45 -6.96 -16.86
N ALA A 96 -6.51 -6.61 -17.74
CA ALA A 96 -6.68 -5.59 -18.78
C ALA A 96 -7.85 -5.95 -19.71
N ALA A 97 -7.88 -7.17 -20.26
CA ALA A 97 -8.97 -7.63 -21.12
C ALA A 97 -10.34 -7.62 -20.40
N ALA A 98 -10.37 -7.89 -19.09
CA ALA A 98 -11.58 -7.80 -18.29
C ALA A 98 -12.09 -6.35 -18.16
N ILE A 99 -11.19 -5.37 -18.02
CA ILE A 99 -11.52 -3.94 -18.01
C ILE A 99 -12.02 -3.50 -19.39
N ASP A 100 -11.29 -3.84 -20.46
CA ASP A 100 -11.57 -3.39 -21.82
C ASP A 100 -12.88 -3.96 -22.38
N SER A 101 -13.27 -5.15 -21.92
CA SER A 101 -14.57 -5.75 -22.24
C SER A 101 -15.76 -5.10 -21.50
N GLY A 102 -15.52 -4.10 -20.65
CA GLY A 102 -16.57 -3.36 -19.96
C GLY A 102 -17.28 -4.15 -18.85
N LYS A 103 -16.61 -5.17 -18.28
CA LYS A 103 -17.16 -5.97 -17.17
C LYS A 103 -17.51 -5.08 -15.97
N ASN A 104 -18.57 -5.44 -15.27
CA ASN A 104 -18.99 -4.69 -14.10
C ASN A 104 -18.07 -4.95 -12.88
N SER A 105 -18.20 -4.13 -11.84
CA SER A 105 -17.33 -4.22 -10.66
C SER A 105 -17.30 -5.59 -9.98
N ARG A 106 -18.40 -6.36 -10.02
CA ARG A 106 -18.47 -7.69 -9.41
C ARG A 106 -17.67 -8.70 -10.22
N GLU A 107 -17.78 -8.64 -11.55
CA GLU A 107 -17.03 -9.50 -12.46
C GLU A 107 -15.53 -9.18 -12.44
N LEU A 108 -15.16 -7.90 -12.39
CA LEU A 108 -13.77 -7.48 -12.23
C LEU A 108 -13.18 -8.00 -10.91
N LYS A 109 -13.97 -8.01 -9.83
CA LYS A 109 -13.55 -8.57 -8.54
C LYS A 109 -13.26 -10.08 -8.64
N VAL A 110 -14.10 -10.84 -9.34
CA VAL A 110 -13.87 -12.28 -9.55
C VAL A 110 -12.55 -12.52 -10.26
N VAL A 111 -12.27 -11.79 -11.35
CA VAL A 111 -10.99 -11.90 -12.08
C VAL A 111 -9.80 -11.55 -11.18
N ALA A 112 -9.90 -10.45 -10.42
CA ALA A 112 -8.85 -10.04 -9.50
C ALA A 112 -8.59 -11.08 -8.40
N ASP A 113 -9.65 -11.70 -7.85
CA ASP A 113 -9.52 -12.74 -6.82
C ASP A 113 -8.90 -14.03 -7.40
N GLU A 114 -9.23 -14.41 -8.62
CA GLU A 114 -8.55 -15.52 -9.32
C GLU A 114 -7.04 -15.28 -9.47
N ILE A 115 -6.64 -14.06 -9.86
CA ILE A 115 -5.23 -13.68 -9.95
C ILE A 115 -4.59 -13.69 -8.56
N ARG A 116 -5.24 -13.15 -7.53
CA ARG A 116 -4.70 -13.17 -6.15
C ARG A 116 -4.43 -14.59 -5.65
N MET A 117 -5.23 -15.58 -6.07
CA MET A 117 -5.01 -16.97 -5.70
C MET A 117 -3.77 -17.58 -6.37
N THR A 118 -3.34 -17.08 -7.54
CA THR A 118 -2.07 -17.50 -8.18
C THR A 118 -0.86 -16.85 -7.49
N LEU A 119 -1.03 -15.62 -7.00
CA LEU A 119 -0.01 -14.85 -6.30
C LEU A 119 0.23 -15.29 -4.86
N ASN A 120 -0.65 -16.11 -4.28
CA ASN A 120 -0.53 -16.55 -2.91
C ASN A 120 0.30 -17.85 -2.88
N PRO A 121 1.63 -17.80 -2.65
CA PRO A 121 2.39 -19.02 -2.46
C PRO A 121 1.89 -19.63 -1.17
N HIS A 122 1.12 -20.73 -1.24
CA HIS A 122 0.77 -21.50 -0.05
C HIS A 122 2.05 -21.71 0.78
N PRO A 123 2.23 -21.01 1.91
CA PRO A 123 3.55 -20.85 2.48
C PRO A 123 3.79 -22.04 3.40
N ALA A 124 4.08 -23.22 2.87
CA ALA A 124 4.60 -24.38 3.62
C ALA A 124 4.02 -24.57 5.05
N GLY A 125 2.69 -24.47 5.22
CA GLY A 125 2.05 -24.61 6.54
C GLY A 125 2.37 -23.50 7.56
N GLN A 126 2.83 -22.31 7.19
CA GLN A 126 3.15 -21.23 8.15
C GLN A 126 2.00 -20.88 9.08
N MET A 127 0.76 -20.88 8.59
CA MET A 127 -0.40 -20.61 9.44
C MET A 127 -0.68 -21.75 10.42
N GLU A 128 -0.25 -22.97 10.11
CA GLU A 128 -0.43 -24.17 10.95
C GLU A 128 0.76 -24.37 11.91
N HIS A 129 1.98 -24.06 11.48
CA HIS A 129 3.21 -24.27 12.24
C HIS A 129 3.62 -23.08 13.09
N ASN A 130 3.30 -21.85 12.66
CA ASN A 130 3.75 -20.66 13.35
C ASN A 130 2.64 -20.01 14.20
N MET A 131 1.43 -20.57 14.27
CA MET A 131 0.39 -20.02 15.15
C MET A 131 0.62 -20.51 16.59
N PRO A 132 0.94 -19.63 17.55
CA PRO A 132 1.12 -20.05 18.93
C PRO A 132 -0.23 -20.46 19.53
N SER A 133 -0.17 -21.31 20.55
CA SER A 133 -1.32 -21.68 21.36
C SER A 133 -1.09 -21.40 22.84
N TYR A 134 -2.16 -21.10 23.56
CA TYR A 134 -2.17 -20.93 25.00
C TYR A 134 -3.29 -21.81 25.57
N ASP A 135 -2.96 -22.69 26.52
CA ASP A 135 -3.87 -23.72 27.05
C ASP A 135 -4.54 -24.57 25.95
N GLY A 136 -3.81 -24.87 24.88
CA GLY A 136 -4.29 -25.65 23.73
C GLY A 136 -5.23 -24.88 22.79
N GLN A 137 -5.50 -23.59 23.05
CA GLN A 137 -6.28 -22.72 22.17
C GLN A 137 -5.36 -21.92 21.25
N PRO A 138 -5.60 -21.91 19.93
CA PRO A 138 -4.82 -21.09 19.00
C PRO A 138 -5.02 -19.60 19.27
N LEU A 139 -3.96 -18.81 19.09
CA LEU A 139 -3.97 -17.36 19.22
C LEU A 139 -3.97 -16.71 17.82
N PRO A 140 -5.15 -16.40 17.23
CA PRO A 140 -5.23 -15.79 15.91
C PRO A 140 -4.61 -14.38 15.92
N GLY A 141 -3.97 -14.02 14.81
CA GLY A 141 -3.25 -12.74 14.70
C GLY A 141 -1.88 -12.74 15.39
N MET A 142 -1.41 -13.87 15.93
CA MET A 142 -0.04 -14.03 16.39
C MET A 142 0.72 -15.04 15.53
N GLN A 143 2.01 -14.80 15.34
CA GLN A 143 2.93 -15.73 14.67
C GLN A 143 4.20 -15.92 15.50
N HIS A 144 4.48 -17.14 15.96
CA HIS A 144 5.77 -17.51 16.53
C HIS A 144 6.83 -17.51 15.43
N LYS A 145 7.87 -16.68 15.60
CA LYS A 145 8.93 -16.52 14.60
C LYS A 145 10.26 -17.12 15.06
N TYR A 146 10.52 -17.05 16.37
CA TYR A 146 11.70 -17.61 17.03
C TYR A 146 11.33 -18.09 18.44
N ARG A 147 12.18 -18.92 19.07
CA ARG A 147 11.92 -19.58 20.37
C ARG A 147 11.22 -18.69 21.41
N GLU A 148 11.67 -17.45 21.57
CA GLU A 148 11.18 -16.49 22.58
C GLU A 148 10.53 -15.25 21.95
N THR A 149 10.08 -15.33 20.68
CA THR A 149 9.59 -14.17 19.93
C THR A 149 8.32 -14.49 19.16
N VAL A 150 7.29 -13.69 19.41
CA VAL A 150 6.04 -13.68 18.66
C VAL A 150 5.87 -12.35 17.92
N LEU A 151 5.34 -12.42 16.71
CA LEU A 151 4.84 -11.28 15.96
C LEU A 151 3.35 -11.15 16.24
N PHE A 152 2.92 -9.95 16.58
CA PHE A 152 1.51 -9.62 16.78
C PHE A 152 1.03 -8.77 15.60
N PHE A 153 0.00 -9.25 14.91
CA PHE A 153 -0.61 -8.63 13.74
C PHE A 153 -2.00 -8.12 14.10
N PRO A 154 -2.13 -6.93 14.71
CA PRO A 154 -3.43 -6.37 15.01
C PRO A 154 -4.22 -6.21 13.70
N SER A 155 -5.52 -6.51 13.72
CA SER A 155 -6.37 -6.39 12.53
C SER A 155 -6.33 -4.99 11.92
N GLN A 156 -6.20 -3.95 12.76
CA GLN A 156 -6.09 -2.56 12.34
C GLN A 156 -4.73 -2.20 11.68
N GLY A 157 -3.70 -3.05 11.85
CA GLY A 157 -2.37 -2.87 11.24
C GLY A 157 -2.19 -3.65 9.94
N GLN A 158 -3.18 -4.42 9.50
CA GLN A 158 -3.13 -5.21 8.27
C GLN A 158 -3.59 -4.39 7.06
N THR A 159 -3.04 -3.19 6.91
CA THR A 159 -3.34 -2.31 5.79
C THR A 159 -2.06 -1.94 5.05
N CYS A 160 -2.03 -2.17 3.74
CA CYS A 160 -0.94 -1.68 2.88
C CYS A 160 -1.18 -0.17 2.65
N HIS A 161 -0.55 0.67 3.46
CA HIS A 161 -0.61 2.13 3.36
C HIS A 161 0.79 2.69 3.12
N ALA A 162 0.91 3.65 2.21
CA ALA A 162 1.97 4.65 2.26
C ALA A 162 1.55 5.69 3.33
N TYR A 163 2.23 5.69 4.45
CA TYR A 163 2.08 6.67 5.52
C TYR A 163 2.82 7.96 5.13
#